data_AF-A0A496VUZ9-F1
#
_entry.id   AF-A0A496VUZ9-F1
#
_cell.length_a   1.000
_cell.length_b   1.000
_cell.length_c   1.000
_cell.angle_alpha   90.00
_cell.angle_beta   90.00
_cell.angle_gamma   90.00
#
_symmetry.space_group_name_H-M   'P 1'
#
loop_
_entity.id
_entity.type
_entity.pdbx_description
1 polymer ?
#
loop_
_entity_poly.entity_id
_entity_poly.type
_entity_poly.pdbx_seq_one_letter_code
_entity_poly.pdbx_strand_id
1 'polypeptide(L)'
;MHNQTSDGKKNGVIEKPIEFTKETENAPIFIPAYATRQEQIKSSGYRQIKYKWTVLIKGRKHTFEARLHTATPYAPVGTPSNWRITQFVHGTPTGDKKRKYEFVKVDVQANMWISAKEWHEAAKAFVQQTATEAQSFETRTF
;
A
#
# COMPACT_ATOMS: atom_id res chain seq x y z
N MET A 1 40.72 -7.35 41.25
CA MET A 1 39.47 -6.57 41.31
C MET A 1 38.92 -6.48 39.90
N HIS A 2 37.66 -6.90 39.74
CA HIS A 2 36.76 -6.66 38.61
C HIS A 2 36.72 -5.15 38.26
N ASN A 3 36.28 -4.64 37.11
CA ASN A 3 35.50 -5.21 36.02
C ASN A 3 35.66 -4.33 34.77
N GLN A 4 35.35 -4.91 33.62
CA GLN A 4 35.19 -4.26 32.33
C GLN A 4 34.17 -3.11 32.37
N THR A 5 34.31 -2.12 31.49
CA THR A 5 33.13 -1.43 30.94
C THR A 5 33.32 -1.21 29.45
N SER A 6 32.40 -1.83 28.73
CA SER A 6 32.31 -1.95 27.28
C SER A 6 32.08 -0.60 26.60
N ASP A 7 32.87 -0.32 25.59
CA ASP A 7 32.59 0.75 24.63
C ASP A 7 31.27 0.49 23.90
N GLY A 8 30.47 1.56 23.86
CA GLY A 8 29.13 1.61 23.33
C GLY A 8 29.05 1.18 21.88
N LYS A 9 28.23 0.14 21.68
CA LYS A 9 27.52 -0.26 20.47
C LYS A 9 27.31 0.91 19.48
N LYS A 10 28.10 0.93 18.40
CA LYS A 10 27.82 1.78 17.22
C LYS A 10 26.46 1.39 16.66
N ASN A 11 25.52 2.32 16.69
CA ASN A 11 24.20 2.20 16.07
C ASN A 11 24.37 2.00 14.56
N GLY A 12 24.37 0.73 14.13
CA GLY A 12 24.34 0.35 12.73
C GLY A 12 22.98 0.71 12.13
N VAL A 13 22.87 1.94 11.62
CA VAL A 13 21.89 2.23 10.58
C VAL A 13 22.41 1.52 9.33
N ILE A 14 21.89 0.32 9.08
CA ILE A 14 22.15 -0.39 7.82
C ILE A 14 21.38 0.38 6.74
N GLU A 15 22.04 1.34 6.10
CA GLU A 15 21.59 1.94 4.85
C GLU A 15 21.72 0.87 3.76
N LYS A 16 20.74 -0.04 3.70
CA LYS A 16 20.62 -0.92 2.54
C LYS A 16 20.35 -0.03 1.31
N PRO A 17 21.09 -0.21 0.20
CA PRO A 17 20.78 0.47 -1.04
C PRO A 17 19.31 0.24 -1.41
N ILE A 18 18.66 1.27 -1.92
CA ILE A 18 17.30 1.19 -2.43
C ILE A 18 17.35 0.41 -3.75
N GLU A 19 17.07 -0.89 -3.69
CA GLU A 19 16.90 -1.72 -4.88
C GLU A 19 15.44 -1.65 -5.35
N PHE A 20 15.22 -1.12 -6.55
CA PHE A 20 13.93 -1.16 -7.24
C PHE A 20 13.87 -2.40 -8.12
N THR A 21 12.75 -3.12 -8.08
CA THR A 21 12.46 -4.18 -9.05
C THR A 21 11.59 -3.63 -10.17
N LYS A 22 11.62 -4.28 -11.35
CA LYS A 22 10.75 -3.94 -12.50
C LYS A 22 9.27 -3.87 -12.11
N GLU A 23 8.83 -4.72 -11.18
CA GLU A 23 7.47 -4.69 -10.67
C GLU A 23 7.17 -3.40 -9.92
N THR A 24 8.13 -2.83 -9.18
CA THR A 24 7.95 -1.61 -8.37
C THR A 24 8.09 -0.30 -9.16
N GLU A 25 8.63 -0.34 -10.39
CA GLU A 25 8.91 0.85 -11.22
C GLU A 25 7.64 1.70 -11.47
N ASN A 26 6.48 1.06 -11.60
CA ASN A 26 5.21 1.74 -11.86
C ASN A 26 4.32 1.82 -10.62
N ALA A 27 4.86 1.59 -9.42
CA ALA A 27 4.09 1.72 -8.19
C ALA A 27 3.72 3.19 -7.96
N PRO A 28 2.47 3.51 -7.58
CA PRO A 28 2.04 4.89 -7.35
C PRO A 28 2.64 5.49 -6.07
N ILE A 29 3.31 4.68 -5.25
CA ILE A 29 4.10 5.13 -4.10
C ILE A 29 5.41 4.35 -4.03
N PHE A 30 6.42 4.95 -3.40
CA PHE A 30 7.67 4.28 -3.09
C PHE A 30 7.44 3.02 -2.22
N ILE A 31 8.00 1.89 -2.66
CA ILE A 31 8.02 0.64 -1.90
C ILE A 31 9.47 0.44 -1.42
N PRO A 32 9.72 0.42 -0.10
CA PRO A 32 11.07 0.26 0.40
C PRO A 32 11.61 -1.15 0.15
N ALA A 33 12.92 -1.27 -0.06
CA ALA A 33 13.59 -2.54 -0.31
C ALA A 33 13.41 -3.58 0.83
N TYR A 34 13.16 -3.13 2.06
CA TYR A 34 12.88 -4.02 3.19
C TYR A 34 11.42 -4.49 3.28
N ALA A 35 10.55 -4.06 2.36
CA ALA A 35 9.17 -4.51 2.33
C ALA A 35 9.10 -6.03 2.14
N THR A 36 8.24 -6.70 2.90
CA THR A 36 7.97 -8.11 2.70
C THR A 36 7.21 -8.28 1.39
N ARG A 37 7.79 -9.04 0.45
CA ARG A 37 7.16 -9.43 -0.82
C ARG A 37 6.50 -10.80 -0.68
N GLN A 38 5.25 -10.90 -1.11
CA GLN A 38 4.50 -12.16 -1.19
C GLN A 38 3.75 -12.23 -2.50
N GLU A 39 3.90 -13.33 -3.22
CA GLU A 39 3.28 -13.56 -4.51
C GLU A 39 2.31 -14.74 -4.44
N GLN A 40 1.14 -14.57 -5.06
CA GLN A 40 0.10 -15.60 -5.07
C GLN A 40 -0.68 -15.55 -6.39
N ILE A 41 -1.05 -16.72 -6.89
CA ILE A 41 -2.10 -16.83 -7.92
C ILE A 41 -3.45 -16.83 -7.18
N LYS A 42 -4.36 -15.94 -7.59
CA LYS A 42 -5.69 -15.85 -7.02
C LYS A 42 -6.62 -16.85 -7.72
N SER A 43 -7.73 -17.19 -7.06
CA SER A 43 -8.69 -18.19 -7.55
C SER A 43 -9.25 -17.88 -8.94
N SER A 44 -9.34 -16.61 -9.32
CA SER A 44 -9.75 -16.17 -10.66
C SER A 44 -8.61 -16.13 -11.68
N GLY A 45 -7.46 -16.75 -11.37
CA GLY A 45 -6.35 -16.97 -12.29
C GLY A 45 -5.38 -15.79 -12.44
N TYR A 46 -5.67 -14.62 -11.87
CA TYR A 46 -4.72 -13.50 -11.90
C TYR A 46 -3.62 -13.67 -10.85
N ARG A 47 -2.43 -13.14 -11.16
CA ARG A 47 -1.29 -13.09 -10.23
C ARG A 47 -1.37 -11.82 -9.41
N GLN A 48 -1.17 -11.94 -8.10
CA GLN A 48 -1.09 -10.81 -7.18
C GLN A 48 0.26 -10.80 -6.49
N ILE A 49 0.97 -9.68 -6.58
CA ILE A 49 2.20 -9.42 -5.83
C ILE A 49 1.87 -8.40 -4.74
N LYS A 50 2.06 -8.79 -3.48
CA LYS A 50 1.80 -7.97 -2.29
C LYS A 50 3.13 -7.58 -1.65
N TYR A 51 3.34 -6.28 -1.49
CA TYR A 51 4.40 -5.69 -0.70
C TYR A 51 3.82 -5.14 0.60
N LYS A 52 4.48 -5.41 1.73
CA LYS A 52 4.04 -4.95 3.04
C LYS A 52 5.21 -4.41 3.85
N TRP A 53 5.07 -3.21 4.39
CA TRP A 53 6.06 -2.61 5.25
C TRP A 53 5.40 -1.77 6.34
N THR A 54 6.18 -1.46 7.37
CA THR A 54 5.75 -0.62 8.49
C THR A 54 6.79 0.48 8.70
N VAL A 55 6.31 1.68 9.00
CA VAL A 55 7.12 2.84 9.38
C VAL A 55 6.50 3.53 10.59
N LEU A 56 7.32 4.31 11.31
CA LEU A 56 6.84 5.23 12.33
C LEU A 56 6.74 6.63 11.71
N ILE A 57 5.55 7.22 11.75
CA ILE A 57 5.30 8.59 11.30
C ILE A 57 4.79 9.35 12.52
N LYS A 58 5.51 10.40 12.94
CA LYS A 58 5.19 11.18 14.16
C LYS A 58 4.96 10.28 15.39
N GLY A 59 5.81 9.27 15.59
CA GLY A 59 5.72 8.32 16.71
C GLY A 59 4.59 7.29 16.60
N ARG A 60 3.77 7.33 15.55
CA ARG A 60 2.67 6.40 15.33
C ARG A 60 3.07 5.34 14.32
N LYS A 61 2.61 4.10 14.52
CA LYS A 61 2.85 3.00 13.57
C LYS A 61 1.92 3.09 12.38
N HIS A 62 2.48 3.12 11.18
CA HIS A 62 1.76 3.05 9.91
C HIS A 62 2.22 1.80 9.17
N THR A 63 1.28 0.94 8.80
CA THR A 63 1.55 -0.21 7.93
C THR A 63 0.99 0.08 6.55
N PHE A 64 1.80 -0.13 5.53
CA PHE A 64 1.40 0.00 4.14
C PHE A 64 1.33 -1.37 3.49
N GLU A 65 0.35 -1.55 2.62
CA GLU A 65 0.22 -2.71 1.74
C GLU A 65 0.02 -2.22 0.31
N ALA A 66 0.99 -2.52 -0.57
CA ALA A 66 0.87 -2.29 -2.00
C ALA A 66 0.63 -3.62 -2.70
N ARG A 67 -0.40 -3.71 -3.53
CA ARG A 67 -0.76 -4.92 -4.27
C ARG A 67 -0.82 -4.62 -5.75
N LEU A 68 0.03 -5.30 -6.52
CA LEU A 68 -0.05 -5.33 -7.97
C LEU A 68 -0.91 -6.54 -8.35
N HIS A 69 -2.02 -6.33 -9.06
CA HIS A 69 -2.79 -7.40 -9.67
C HIS A 69 -2.51 -7.39 -11.18
N THR A 70 -2.15 -8.53 -11.73
CA THR A 70 -2.05 -8.69 -13.18
C THR A 70 -3.43 -8.80 -13.80
N ALA A 71 -3.50 -8.62 -15.12
CA ALA A 71 -4.67 -9.01 -15.88
C ALA A 71 -5.10 -10.46 -15.57
N THR A 72 -6.40 -10.71 -15.59
CA THR A 72 -6.93 -12.08 -15.53
C THR A 72 -6.62 -12.80 -16.85
N PRO A 73 -6.55 -14.15 -16.86
CA PRO A 73 -6.22 -14.91 -18.07
C PRO A 73 -7.16 -14.65 -19.26
N TYR A 74 -8.40 -14.25 -18.99
CA TYR A 74 -9.43 -13.98 -19.99
C TYR A 74 -9.66 -12.47 -20.22
N ALA A 75 -8.84 -11.60 -19.62
CA ALA A 75 -8.93 -10.17 -19.89
C ALA A 75 -8.54 -9.89 -21.36
N PRO A 76 -9.13 -8.87 -22.00
CA PRO A 76 -8.70 -8.43 -23.31
C PRO A 76 -7.18 -8.20 -23.38
N VAL A 77 -6.58 -8.58 -24.51
CA VAL A 77 -5.15 -8.35 -24.75
C VAL A 77 -4.84 -6.86 -24.57
N GLY A 78 -3.79 -6.56 -23.80
CA GLY A 78 -3.40 -5.19 -23.48
C GLY A 78 -4.02 -4.62 -22.20
N THR A 79 -4.83 -5.40 -21.46
CA THR A 79 -5.31 -4.98 -20.13
C THR A 79 -4.10 -4.76 -19.20
N PRO A 80 -3.90 -3.53 -18.68
CA PRO A 80 -2.77 -3.24 -17.82
C PRO A 80 -2.94 -3.90 -16.45
N SER A 81 -1.82 -4.12 -15.76
CA SER A 81 -1.85 -4.48 -14.35
C SER A 81 -2.25 -3.27 -13.52
N ASN A 82 -2.94 -3.49 -12.39
CA ASN A 82 -3.39 -2.41 -11.53
C ASN A 82 -2.85 -2.52 -10.11
N TRP A 83 -2.62 -1.36 -9.51
CA TRP A 83 -2.12 -1.19 -8.15
C TRP A 83 -3.22 -0.79 -7.19
N ARG A 84 -3.28 -1.50 -6.07
CA ARG A 84 -4.03 -1.09 -4.88
C ARG A 84 -3.10 -0.82 -3.73
N ILE A 85 -3.16 0.38 -3.17
CA ILE A 85 -2.37 0.77 -2.01
C ILE A 85 -3.28 1.04 -0.82
N THR A 86 -3.01 0.35 0.27
CA THR A 86 -3.74 0.50 1.53
C THR A 86 -2.78 0.97 2.62
N GLN A 87 -3.20 1.97 3.40
CA GLN A 87 -2.52 2.38 4.62
C GLN A 87 -3.35 2.01 5.85
N PHE A 88 -2.69 1.45 6.86
CA PHE A 88 -3.23 1.20 8.18
C PHE A 88 -2.53 2.09 9.19
N VAL A 89 -3.27 3.04 9.75
CA VAL A 89 -2.84 3.88 10.85
C VAL A 89 -3.22 3.15 12.14
N HIS A 90 -2.24 2.62 12.88
CA HIS A 90 -2.51 1.84 14.08
C HIS A 90 -3.09 2.71 15.19
N GLY A 91 -3.84 2.11 16.10
CA GLY A 91 -4.36 2.82 17.28
C GLY A 91 -3.25 3.24 18.25
N THR A 92 -3.59 4.09 19.20
CA THR A 92 -2.72 4.43 20.33
C THR A 92 -3.26 3.77 21.61
N PRO A 93 -2.42 3.51 22.62
CA PRO A 93 -2.88 3.08 23.94
C PRO A 93 -3.86 4.08 24.58
N THR A 94 -3.78 5.36 24.20
CA THR A 94 -4.63 6.46 24.69
C THR A 94 -6.03 6.50 24.08
N GLY A 95 -6.39 5.54 23.22
CA GLY A 95 -7.78 5.34 22.77
C GLY A 95 -8.04 5.61 21.29
N ASP A 96 -7.04 6.03 20.51
CA ASP A 96 -7.24 6.15 19.07
C ASP A 96 -7.49 4.78 18.45
N LYS A 97 -8.55 4.66 17.65
CA LYS A 97 -8.83 3.44 16.90
C LYS A 97 -7.92 3.30 15.69
N LYS A 98 -7.69 2.06 15.27
CA LYS A 98 -7.03 1.75 14.00
C LYS A 98 -7.88 2.29 12.84
N ARG A 99 -7.25 3.02 11.92
CA ARG A 99 -7.89 3.55 10.71
C ARG A 99 -7.28 2.93 9.47
N LYS A 100 -8.09 2.76 8.43
CA LYS A 100 -7.70 2.17 7.15
C LYS A 100 -8.02 3.18 6.05
N TYR A 101 -7.04 3.42 5.19
CA TYR A 101 -7.15 4.32 4.05
C TYR A 101 -6.74 3.60 2.78
N GLU A 102 -7.30 4.01 1.65
CA GLU A 102 -6.94 3.56 0.32
C GLU A 102 -6.38 4.76 -0.46
N PHE A 103 -5.32 4.53 -1.24
CA PHE A 103 -4.76 5.55 -2.12
C PHE A 103 -5.48 5.48 -3.46
N VAL A 104 -6.08 6.59 -3.87
CA VAL A 104 -6.91 6.67 -5.08
C VAL A 104 -6.40 7.76 -6.00
N LYS A 105 -6.64 7.57 -7.30
CA LYS A 105 -6.34 8.55 -8.33
C LYS A 105 -7.56 9.44 -8.54
N VAL A 106 -7.45 10.71 -8.18
CA VAL A 106 -8.56 11.67 -8.30
C VAL A 106 -8.59 12.22 -9.73
N ASP A 107 -7.45 12.67 -10.24
CA ASP A 107 -7.31 13.13 -11.62
C ASP A 107 -5.91 12.77 -12.18
N VAL A 108 -5.49 13.38 -13.29
CA VAL A 108 -4.19 13.10 -13.92
C VAL A 108 -3.01 13.56 -13.05
N GLN A 109 -3.21 14.52 -12.16
CA GLN A 109 -2.19 15.22 -11.39
C GLN A 109 -2.34 15.07 -9.87
N ALA A 110 -3.47 14.55 -9.39
CA ALA A 110 -3.81 14.46 -7.98
C ALA A 110 -4.14 13.04 -7.53
N ASN A 111 -3.49 12.64 -6.44
CA ASN A 111 -3.74 11.40 -5.72
C ASN A 111 -4.09 11.73 -4.28
N MET A 112 -4.98 10.95 -3.66
CA MET A 112 -5.37 11.20 -2.28
C MET A 112 -5.56 9.91 -1.48
N TRP A 113 -5.45 10.04 -0.15
CA TRP A 113 -5.85 9.00 0.78
C TRP A 113 -7.31 9.23 1.20
N ILE A 114 -8.19 8.30 0.84
CA ILE A 114 -9.58 8.29 1.33
C ILE A 114 -9.74 7.18 2.36
N SER A 115 -10.74 7.30 3.24
CA SER A 115 -11.03 6.21 4.18
C SER A 115 -11.49 4.96 3.42
N ALA A 116 -11.21 3.78 3.97
CA ALA A 116 -11.68 2.54 3.36
C ALA A 116 -13.22 2.42 3.34
N LYS A 117 -13.91 3.20 4.17
CA LYS A 117 -15.38 3.30 4.17
C LYS A 117 -15.84 4.03 2.92
N GLU A 118 -15.33 5.26 2.70
CA GLU A 118 -15.64 6.07 1.51
C GLU A 118 -15.32 5.29 0.23
N TRP A 119 -14.15 4.66 0.17
CA TRP A 119 -13.78 3.81 -0.97
C TRP A 119 -14.79 2.68 -1.25
N HIS A 120 -15.29 2.01 -0.20
CA HIS A 120 -16.24 0.91 -0.36
C HIS A 120 -17.62 1.41 -0.79
N GLU A 121 -18.07 2.54 -0.25
CA GLU A 121 -19.32 3.20 -0.64
C GLU A 121 -19.26 3.63 -2.11
N ALA A 122 -18.17 4.26 -2.53
CA ALA A 122 -17.92 4.63 -3.92
C ALA A 122 -17.86 3.40 -4.86
N ALA A 123 -17.13 2.35 -4.48
CA ALA A 123 -17.05 1.11 -5.26
C ALA A 123 -18.40 0.44 -5.44
N LYS A 124 -19.21 0.42 -4.38
CA LYS A 124 -20.58 -0.11 -4.43
C LYS A 124 -21.46 0.73 -5.35
N ALA A 125 -21.44 2.06 -5.23
CA ALA A 125 -22.22 2.95 -6.07
C ALA A 125 -21.82 2.84 -7.56
N PHE A 126 -20.54 2.67 -7.85
CA PHE A 126 -20.04 2.49 -9.21
C PHE A 126 -20.55 1.19 -9.83
N VAL A 127 -20.46 0.07 -9.10
CA VAL A 127 -21.01 -1.22 -9.55
C VAL A 127 -22.53 -1.16 -9.75
N GLN A 128 -23.22 -0.36 -8.93
CA GLN A 128 -24.66 -0.13 -9.04
C GLN A 128 -25.05 0.93 -10.09
N GLN A 129 -24.08 1.53 -10.78
CA GLN A 129 -24.29 2.63 -11.75
C GLN A 129 -25.01 3.86 -11.15
N THR A 130 -24.86 4.07 -9.84
CA THR A 130 -25.42 5.21 -9.09
C THR A 130 -24.35 6.14 -8.52
N ALA A 131 -23.08 5.92 -8.88
CA ALA A 131 -21.97 6.76 -8.43
C ALA A 131 -22.11 8.20 -8.93
N THR A 132 -21.88 9.15 -8.04
CA THR A 132 -21.62 10.54 -8.43
C THR A 132 -20.27 10.66 -9.14
N GLU A 133 -20.01 11.81 -9.77
CA GLU A 133 -18.70 12.07 -10.40
C GLU A 133 -17.56 11.92 -9.38
N ALA A 134 -17.72 12.50 -8.18
CA ALA A 134 -16.75 12.37 -7.08
C ALA A 134 -16.48 10.89 -6.71
N GLN A 135 -17.54 10.10 -6.53
CA GLN A 135 -17.41 8.68 -6.21
C GLN A 135 -16.77 7.86 -7.35
N SER A 136 -17.00 8.27 -8.59
CA SER A 136 -16.37 7.61 -9.74
C SER A 136 -14.85 7.77 -9.71
N PHE A 137 -14.32 8.89 -9.22
CA PHE A 137 -12.88 9.07 -9.01
C PHE A 137 -12.35 8.25 -7.84
N GLU A 138 -13.11 8.13 -6.75
CA GLU A 138 -12.73 7.36 -5.56
C GLU A 138 -12.58 5.84 -5.81
N THR A 139 -13.10 5.33 -6.93
CA THR A 139 -12.90 3.93 -7.34
C THR A 139 -11.68 3.69 -8.22
N ARG A 140 -11.06 4.76 -8.74
CA ARG A 140 -9.94 4.65 -9.68
C ARG A 140 -8.66 4.27 -8.94
N THR A 141 -8.26 3.03 -9.15
CA THR A 141 -6.94 2.50 -8.79
C THR A 141 -5.94 2.73 -9.92
N PHE A 142 -4.65 2.64 -9.60
CA PHE A 142 -3.56 2.95 -10.53
C PHE A 142 -3.26 1.81 -11.49
#